data_AF-A0A6I5ZD46-F1
#
_entry.id   AF-A0A6I5ZD46-F1
#
_cell.length_a   1.000
_cell.length_b   1.000
_cell.length_c   1.000
_cell.angle_alpha   90.00
_cell.angle_beta   90.00
_cell.angle_gamma   90.00
#
_symmetry.space_group_name_H-M   'P 1'
#
loop_
_entity.id
_entity.type
_entity.pdbx_description
1 polymer ?
#
loop_
_entity_poly.entity_id
_entity_poly.type
_entity_poly.pdbx_seq_one_letter_code
_entity_poly.pdbx_strand_id
1 'polypeptide(L)'
;MADVVSRYLSFLGAGTGEDIAGLFAADAVVEDPVGGQILQGRDALTSFYSRVAAAENSAELLTLRLAGNSAAFHFRVVTTTADQVITIEPIDVITFDDHGLITGLRAHWSTEDVHPVAR
;
A
#
# COMPACT_ATOMS: atom_id res chain seq x y z
N MET A 1 -9.38 -9.40 7.81
CA MET A 1 -8.82 -9.22 6.44
C MET A 1 -9.41 -7.99 5.75
N ALA A 2 -10.72 -7.94 5.44
CA ALA A 2 -11.33 -6.73 4.84
C ALA A 2 -11.03 -5.45 5.65
N ASP A 3 -11.23 -5.50 6.97
CA ASP A 3 -10.92 -4.36 7.85
C ASP A 3 -9.44 -3.95 7.83
N VAL A 4 -8.53 -4.92 7.65
CA VAL A 4 -7.09 -4.65 7.55
C VAL A 4 -6.77 -3.96 6.22
N VAL A 5 -7.40 -4.36 5.12
CA VAL A 5 -7.30 -3.65 3.82
C VAL A 5 -7.82 -2.22 3.96
N SER A 6 -9.02 -2.03 4.53
CA SER A 6 -9.58 -0.70 4.75
C SER A 6 -8.69 0.17 5.62
N ARG A 7 -8.07 -0.42 6.66
CA ARG A 7 -7.15 0.29 7.56
C ARG A 7 -5.82 0.62 6.88
N TYR A 8 -5.29 -0.29 6.07
CA TYR A 8 -4.11 -0.06 5.24
C TYR A 8 -4.32 1.16 4.33
N LEU A 9 -5.42 1.19 3.58
CA LEU A 9 -5.75 2.32 2.70
C LEU A 9 -5.98 3.62 3.46
N SER A 10 -6.68 3.56 4.60
CA SER A 10 -6.84 4.73 5.48
C SER A 10 -5.49 5.28 5.95
N PHE A 11 -4.56 4.41 6.33
CA PHE A 11 -3.23 4.82 6.78
C PHE A 11 -2.33 5.32 5.64
N LEU A 12 -2.50 4.86 4.40
CA LEU A 12 -1.79 5.47 3.26
C LEU A 12 -2.12 6.97 3.12
N GLY A 13 -3.35 7.38 3.44
CA GLY A 13 -3.77 8.78 3.36
C GLY A 13 -3.57 9.60 4.64
N ALA A 14 -3.63 8.97 5.82
CA ALA A 14 -3.69 9.70 7.09
C ALA A 14 -2.86 9.10 8.23
N GLY A 15 -2.14 8.00 7.99
CA GLY A 15 -1.34 7.30 8.99
C GLY A 15 0.15 7.66 8.93
N THR A 16 0.89 7.17 9.92
CA THR A 16 2.35 7.22 9.94
C THR A 16 2.97 5.96 9.32
N GLY A 17 4.28 6.00 9.04
CA GLY A 17 4.99 4.80 8.62
C GLY A 17 4.90 3.65 9.64
N GLU A 18 4.84 3.98 10.94
CA GLU A 18 4.67 3.01 12.02
C GLU A 18 3.26 2.42 12.05
N ASP A 19 2.23 3.23 11.80
CA ASP A 19 0.84 2.77 11.71
C ASP A 19 0.67 1.75 10.59
N ILE A 20 1.25 2.03 9.41
CA ILE A 20 1.20 1.14 8.26
C ILE A 20 2.01 -0.12 8.52
N ALA A 21 3.28 0.02 8.91
CA ALA A 21 4.16 -1.12 9.21
C ALA A 21 3.62 -2.00 10.35
N GLY A 22 2.80 -1.44 11.24
CA GLY A 22 2.12 -2.18 12.30
C GLY A 22 1.05 -3.16 11.84
N LEU A 23 0.60 -3.09 10.59
CA LEU A 23 -0.29 -4.07 9.98
C LEU A 23 0.46 -5.32 9.48
N PHE A 24 1.80 -5.27 9.42
CA PHE A 24 2.64 -6.33 8.87
C PHE A 24 3.26 -7.21 9.96
N ALA A 25 3.48 -8.48 9.62
CA ALA A 25 4.29 -9.40 10.40
C ALA A 25 5.74 -8.91 10.48
N ALA A 26 6.47 -9.35 11.52
CA ALA A 26 7.82 -8.84 11.81
C ALA A 26 8.83 -9.08 10.67
N ASP A 27 8.65 -10.16 9.92
CA ASP A 27 9.47 -10.62 8.79
C ASP A 27 8.78 -10.46 7.42
N ALA A 28 7.68 -9.70 7.37
CA ALA A 28 6.90 -9.52 6.16
C ALA A 28 7.72 -8.97 4.99
N VAL A 29 7.33 -9.37 3.78
CA VAL A 29 8.02 -9.01 2.53
C VAL A 29 7.12 -8.13 1.67
N VAL A 30 7.64 -7.00 1.21
CA VAL A 30 6.91 -6.07 0.33
C VAL A 30 7.70 -5.87 -0.96
N GLU A 31 7.01 -5.96 -2.09
CA GLU A 31 7.50 -5.68 -3.43
C GLU A 31 6.60 -4.61 -4.06
N ASP A 32 7.08 -3.36 -4.09
CA ASP A 32 6.31 -2.20 -4.52
C ASP A 32 7.18 -1.20 -5.34
N PRO A 33 6.99 -1.11 -6.67
CA PRO A 33 6.16 -2.00 -7.51
C PRO A 33 6.79 -3.39 -7.70
N VAL A 34 5.99 -4.34 -8.19
CA VAL A 34 6.48 -5.65 -8.67
C VAL A 34 7.55 -5.49 -9.75
N GLY A 35 8.65 -6.24 -9.64
CA GLY A 35 9.86 -6.11 -10.45
C GLY A 35 10.87 -5.09 -9.91
N GLY A 36 10.52 -4.39 -8.83
CA GLY A 36 11.36 -3.40 -8.15
C GLY A 36 12.18 -3.96 -6.99
N GLN A 37 12.43 -3.10 -6.01
CA GLN A 37 13.14 -3.46 -4.78
C GLN A 37 12.24 -4.30 -3.87
N ILE A 38 12.81 -5.39 -3.32
CA ILE A 38 12.17 -6.17 -2.25
C ILE A 38 12.58 -5.57 -0.90
N LEU A 39 11.59 -5.25 -0.08
CA LEU A 39 11.73 -4.81 1.30
C LEU A 39 11.35 -5.95 2.22
N GLN A 40 12.08 -6.13 3.32
CA GLN A 40 11.79 -7.16 4.29
C GLN A 40 11.93 -6.64 5.72
N GLY A 41 10.95 -6.98 6.54
CA GLY A 41 10.93 -6.71 7.96
C GLY A 41 10.49 -5.30 8.34
N ARG A 42 9.99 -5.17 9.57
CA ARG A 42 9.26 -3.99 10.04
C ARG A 42 10.03 -2.68 9.93
N ASP A 43 11.34 -2.68 10.19
CA ASP A 43 12.17 -1.47 10.12
C ASP A 43 12.28 -0.91 8.69
N ALA A 44 12.45 -1.81 7.71
CA ALA A 44 12.50 -1.43 6.29
C ALA A 44 11.15 -0.89 5.84
N LEU A 45 10.05 -1.52 6.27
CA LEU A 45 8.69 -1.09 5.96
C LEU A 45 8.36 0.26 6.60
N THR A 46 8.68 0.46 7.88
CA THR A 46 8.50 1.75 8.56
C THR A 46 9.24 2.86 7.82
N SER A 47 10.49 2.61 7.42
CA SER A 47 11.29 3.58 6.67
C SER A 47 10.70 3.89 5.30
N PHE A 48 10.19 2.88 4.59
CA PHE A 48 9.53 3.05 3.29
C PHE A 48 8.23 3.84 3.43
N TYR A 49 7.33 3.40 4.28
CA TYR A 49 6.02 4.03 4.46
C TYR A 49 6.10 5.41 5.10
N SER A 50 7.15 5.71 5.89
CA SER A 50 7.41 7.08 6.34
C SER A 50 7.69 8.05 5.19
N ARG A 51 8.32 7.57 4.11
CA ARG A 51 8.52 8.39 2.89
C ARG A 51 7.22 8.57 2.12
N VAL A 52 6.38 7.54 2.06
CA VAL A 52 5.05 7.61 1.45
C VAL A 52 4.19 8.64 2.20
N ALA A 53 4.12 8.54 3.52
CA ALA A 53 3.36 9.42 4.40
C ALA A 53 3.88 10.87 4.46
N ALA A 54 5.07 11.15 3.92
CA ALA A 54 5.59 12.51 3.81
C ALA A 54 4.89 13.33 2.69
N ALA A 55 4.22 12.65 1.76
CA ALA A 55 3.37 13.28 0.75
C ALA A 55 1.92 13.38 1.25
N GLU A 56 1.17 14.35 0.73
CA GLU A 56 -0.28 14.40 0.95
C GLU A 56 -0.93 13.36 0.04
N ASN A 57 -1.41 12.26 0.62
CA ASN A 57 -2.05 11.18 -0.12
C ASN A 57 -3.52 11.02 0.27
N SER A 58 -4.30 10.49 -0.64
CA SER A 58 -5.58 9.86 -0.34
C SER A 58 -5.66 8.52 -1.07
N ALA A 59 -6.37 7.56 -0.48
CA ALA A 59 -6.55 6.24 -1.05
C ALA A 59 -8.03 5.84 -1.04
N GLU A 60 -8.53 5.35 -2.17
CA GLU A 60 -9.92 4.94 -2.37
C GLU A 60 -9.97 3.48 -2.84
N LEU A 61 -10.67 2.62 -2.10
CA LEU A 61 -10.89 1.23 -2.52
C LEU A 61 -11.91 1.16 -3.66
N LEU A 62 -11.52 0.59 -4.79
CA LEU A 62 -12.39 0.42 -5.97
C LEU A 62 -12.95 -1.01 -6.07
N THR A 63 -12.15 -2.02 -5.75
CA THR A 63 -12.61 -3.40 -5.66
C THR A 63 -11.78 -4.22 -4.68
N LEU A 64 -12.41 -5.21 -4.05
CA LEU A 64 -11.76 -6.15 -3.14
C LEU A 64 -12.24 -7.58 -3.40
N ARG A 65 -11.32 -8.53 -3.42
CA ARG A 65 -11.60 -9.97 -3.36
C ARG A 65 -10.79 -10.59 -2.23
N LEU A 66 -11.46 -11.41 -1.43
CA LEU A 66 -10.83 -12.21 -0.38
C LEU A 66 -10.86 -13.67 -0.83
N ALA A 67 -9.73 -14.37 -0.65
CA ALA A 67 -9.62 -15.79 -0.96
C ALA A 67 -8.62 -16.46 -0.01
N GLY A 68 -9.09 -17.43 0.79
CA GLY A 68 -8.25 -18.08 1.81
C GLY A 68 -7.65 -17.06 2.77
N ASN A 69 -6.33 -17.10 2.94
CA ASN A 69 -5.55 -16.14 3.72
C ASN A 69 -4.98 -14.98 2.87
N SER A 70 -5.61 -14.64 1.75
CA SER A 70 -5.15 -13.57 0.86
C SER A 70 -6.25 -12.59 0.47
N ALA A 71 -5.84 -11.39 0.09
CA ALA A 71 -6.70 -10.39 -0.52
C ALA A 71 -6.05 -9.85 -1.80
N ALA A 72 -6.86 -9.63 -2.83
CA ALA A 72 -6.48 -8.87 -4.01
C ALA A 72 -7.41 -7.67 -4.13
N PHE A 73 -6.86 -6.47 -4.29
CA PHE A 73 -7.67 -5.25 -4.32
C PHE A 73 -7.13 -4.22 -5.29
N HIS A 74 -8.05 -3.58 -5.98
CA HIS A 74 -7.81 -2.45 -6.87
C HIS A 74 -8.22 -1.19 -6.13
N PHE A 75 -7.36 -0.19 -6.10
CA PHE A 75 -7.59 1.05 -5.37
C PHE A 75 -6.91 2.21 -6.09
N ARG A 76 -7.41 3.41 -5.87
CA ARG A 76 -6.80 4.64 -6.40
C ARG A 76 -6.02 5.33 -5.31
N VAL A 77 -4.78 5.71 -5.60
CA VAL A 77 -4.01 6.67 -4.80
C VAL A 77 -3.98 7.98 -5.55
N VAL A 78 -4.24 9.08 -4.83
CA VAL A 78 -4.00 10.43 -5.32
C VAL A 78 -2.93 11.04 -4.43
N THR A 79 -1.83 11.49 -5.03
CA THR A 79 -0.72 12.13 -4.33
C THR A 79 -0.60 13.58 -4.79
N THR A 80 -0.68 14.50 -3.83
CA THR A 80 -0.48 15.92 -4.04
C THR A 80 0.92 16.32 -3.57
N THR A 81 1.67 16.97 -4.46
CA THR A 81 2.93 17.63 -4.14
C THR A 81 2.84 19.12 -4.47
N ALA A 82 3.88 19.89 -4.14
CA ALA A 82 3.94 21.32 -4.47
C ALA A 82 3.79 21.58 -5.99
N ASP A 83 4.31 20.66 -6.82
CA ASP A 83 4.43 20.85 -8.25
C ASP A 83 3.25 20.25 -9.03
N GLN A 84 2.67 19.14 -8.56
CA GLN A 84 1.67 18.39 -9.31
C GLN A 84 0.72 17.58 -8.42
N VAL A 85 -0.40 17.18 -8.99
CA VAL A 85 -1.29 16.15 -8.45
C VAL A 85 -1.23 14.97 -9.40
N ILE A 86 -0.90 13.79 -8.89
CA ILE A 86 -0.84 12.55 -9.68
C ILE A 86 -1.80 11.53 -9.10
N THR A 87 -2.21 10.59 -9.95
CA THR A 87 -2.97 9.42 -9.55
C THR A 87 -2.33 8.15 -10.11
N ILE A 88 -2.45 7.08 -9.33
CA ILE A 88 -2.06 5.71 -9.69
C ILE A 88 -3.20 4.80 -9.23
N GLU A 89 -3.51 3.75 -9.97
CA GLU A 89 -4.50 2.74 -9.58
C GLU A 89 -3.88 1.33 -9.48
N PRO A 90 -3.16 1.01 -8.40
CA PRO A 90 -2.52 -0.30 -8.26
C PRO A 90 -3.53 -1.43 -8.03
N ILE A 91 -3.11 -2.65 -8.39
CA ILE A 91 -3.70 -3.88 -7.87
C ILE A 91 -2.73 -4.50 -6.88
N ASP A 92 -3.08 -4.48 -5.61
CA ASP A 92 -2.29 -5.10 -4.56
C ASP A 92 -2.77 -6.53 -4.31
N VAL A 93 -1.80 -7.44 -4.14
CA VAL A 93 -2.04 -8.79 -3.63
C VAL A 93 -1.30 -8.94 -2.31
N ILE A 94 -2.06 -9.21 -1.25
CA ILE A 94 -1.54 -9.40 0.10
C ILE A 94 -1.89 -10.77 0.66
N THR A 95 -1.01 -11.30 1.50
CA THR A 95 -1.22 -12.54 2.27
C THR A 95 -1.19 -12.24 3.75
N PHE A 96 -1.88 -13.07 4.53
CA PHE A 96 -2.01 -12.92 5.98
C PHE A 96 -1.54 -14.18 6.71
N ASP A 97 -1.06 -14.00 7.94
CA ASP A 97 -0.87 -15.08 8.90
C ASP A 97 -2.16 -15.37 9.70
N ASP A 98 -2.09 -16.36 10.59
CA ASP A 98 -3.21 -16.77 11.46
C ASP A 98 -3.59 -15.72 12.51
N HIS A 99 -2.74 -14.72 12.73
CA HIS A 99 -3.01 -13.57 13.61
C HIS A 99 -3.63 -12.39 12.86
N GLY A 100 -3.80 -12.49 11.54
CA GLY A 100 -4.36 -11.45 10.70
C GLY A 100 -3.36 -10.33 10.35
N LEU A 101 -2.06 -10.53 10.57
CA LEU A 101 -1.00 -9.63 10.12
C LEU A 101 -0.65 -9.93 8.66
N ILE A 102 -0.27 -8.89 7.92
CA ILE A 102 0.16 -9.01 6.52
C ILE A 102 1.56 -9.63 6.49
N THR A 103 1.71 -10.77 5.82
CA THR A 103 3.00 -11.46 5.63
C THR A 103 3.68 -11.10 4.32
N GLY A 104 2.90 -10.69 3.33
CA GLY A 104 3.39 -10.35 2.01
C GLY A 104 2.52 -9.29 1.35
N LEU A 105 3.14 -8.37 0.59
CA LEU A 105 2.45 -7.44 -0.30
C LEU A 105 3.20 -7.36 -1.63
N ARG A 106 2.44 -7.43 -2.72
CA ARG A 106 2.94 -7.19 -4.07
C ARG A 106 2.03 -6.17 -4.74
N ALA A 107 2.58 -5.01 -5.08
CA ALA A 107 1.85 -3.92 -5.72
C ALA A 107 2.06 -3.98 -7.24
N HIS A 108 1.00 -4.32 -7.97
CA HIS A 108 1.04 -4.39 -9.43
C HIS A 108 0.67 -3.03 -10.02
N TRP A 109 1.69 -2.26 -10.39
CA TRP A 109 1.62 -1.01 -11.14
C TRP A 109 2.99 -0.72 -11.77
N SER A 110 3.06 0.28 -12.64
CA SER A 110 4.28 0.74 -13.32
C SER A 110 4.25 2.25 -13.54
N THR A 111 5.37 2.80 -14.01
CA THR A 111 5.43 4.23 -14.39
C THR A 111 4.42 4.63 -15.46
N GLU A 112 3.94 3.69 -16.29
CA GLU A 112 2.92 3.96 -17.30
C GLU A 112 1.54 4.20 -16.69
N ASP A 113 1.31 3.73 -15.47
CA ASP A 113 0.05 3.88 -14.72
C ASP A 113 0.02 5.19 -13.90
N VAL A 114 1.08 6.01 -13.99
CA VAL A 114 1.14 7.31 -13.33
C VAL A 114 0.52 8.36 -14.23
N HIS A 115 -0.57 8.97 -13.77
CA HIS A 115 -1.32 9.95 -14.54
C HIS A 115 -1.44 11.28 -13.80
N PRO A 116 -1.24 12.42 -14.48
CA PRO A 116 -1.53 13.72 -13.88
C PRO A 116 -3.04 13.89 -13.71
N VAL A 117 -3.45 14.49 -12.59
CA VAL A 117 -4.84 14.92 -12.38
C VAL A 117 -4.97 16.34 -12.90
N ALA A 118 -5.86 16.56 -13.87
CA ALA A 118 -6.18 17.89 -14.34
C ALA A 118 -6.79 18.72 -13.19
N ARG A 119 -6.20 19.88 -12.90
CA ARG A 119 -6.71 20.83 -11.90
C ARG A 119 -7.98 21.54 -12.37
#